data_AF-A0A4Q2UZ65-F1
#
_entry.id   AF-A0A4Q2UZ65-F1
#
_cell.length_a   1.000
_cell.length_b   1.000
_cell.length_c   1.000
_cell.angle_alpha   90.00
_cell.angle_beta   90.00
_cell.angle_gamma   90.00
#
_symmetry.space_group_name_H-M   'P 1'
#
loop_
_entity.id
_entity.type
_entity.pdbx_description
1 polymer ?
#
loop_
_entity_poly.entity_id
_entity_poly.type
_entity_poly.pdbx_seq_one_letter_code
_entity_poly.pdbx_strand_id
1 'polypeptide(L)'
;MAKHRSRPTRQKYSKTAKGLEALQMKVAVQNERITGLEEQMAQLRRGKKRKAVPNPNRRFMALAETLAAGEALPDSKKAEIEVDVDEEVESMIEVGFGLEDESEDFMVVTKHYQRTRSVQEVKNHAESKI
;
A
#
# COMPACT_ATOMS: atom_id res chain seq x y z
N MET A 1 -22.81 -55.41 28.73
CA MET A 1 -24.27 -55.67 28.62
C MET A 1 -24.93 -54.54 27.84
N ALA A 2 -25.13 -54.71 26.53
CA ALA A 2 -25.88 -53.73 25.74
C ALA A 2 -27.36 -53.84 26.13
N LYS A 3 -27.89 -52.85 26.84
CA LYS A 3 -29.32 -52.80 27.16
C LYS A 3 -30.09 -52.70 25.85
N HIS A 4 -30.73 -53.79 25.43
CA HIS A 4 -31.55 -53.82 24.22
C HIS A 4 -32.79 -52.93 24.41
N ARG A 5 -32.64 -51.65 24.05
CA ARG A 5 -33.76 -50.71 23.97
C ARG A 5 -34.63 -51.11 22.78
N SER A 6 -35.94 -50.94 22.93
CA SER A 6 -36.89 -51.21 21.85
C SER A 6 -36.53 -50.43 20.57
N ARG A 7 -36.84 -51.02 19.42
CA ARG A 7 -36.58 -50.44 18.09
C ARG A 7 -36.98 -48.95 17.96
N PRO A 8 -38.17 -48.50 18.41
CA PRO A 8 -38.55 -47.08 18.30
C PRO A 8 -37.62 -46.17 19.13
N THR A 9 -37.23 -46.60 20.32
CA THR A 9 -36.32 -45.86 21.19
C THR A 9 -34.92 -45.73 20.56
N ARG A 10 -34.40 -46.82 19.99
CA ARG A 10 -33.11 -46.80 19.27
C ARG A 10 -33.13 -45.85 18.08
N GLN A 11 -34.23 -45.83 17.31
CA GLN A 11 -34.37 -44.91 16.17
C GLN A 11 -34.39 -43.45 16.59
N LYS A 12 -35.08 -43.10 17.69
CA LYS A 12 -35.07 -41.73 18.24
C LYS A 12 -33.64 -41.29 18.57
N TYR A 13 -32.91 -42.08 19.36
CA TYR A 13 -31.53 -41.75 19.71
C TYR A 13 -30.60 -41.69 18.49
N SER A 14 -30.78 -42.58 17.51
CA SER A 14 -29.99 -42.52 16.28
C SER A 14 -30.23 -41.23 15.48
N LYS A 15 -31.49 -40.78 15.39
CA LYS A 15 -31.82 -39.49 14.73
C LYS A 15 -31.18 -38.31 15.47
N THR A 16 -31.28 -38.28 16.80
CA THR A 16 -30.67 -37.22 17.62
C THR A 16 -29.16 -37.20 17.49
N ALA A 17 -28.51 -38.38 17.53
CA ALA A 17 -27.05 -38.48 17.40
C ALA A 17 -26.56 -37.93 16.04
N LYS A 18 -27.23 -38.31 14.94
CA LYS A 18 -26.92 -37.77 13.60
C LYS A 18 -27.11 -36.26 13.51
N GLY A 19 -28.16 -35.74 14.13
CA GLY A 19 -28.40 -34.29 14.18
C GLY A 19 -27.31 -33.55 14.95
N LEU A 20 -26.87 -34.11 16.07
CA LEU A 20 -25.79 -33.55 16.89
C LEU A 20 -24.44 -33.57 16.14
N GLU A 21 -24.13 -34.69 15.47
CA GLU A 21 -22.94 -34.81 14.62
C GLU A 21 -22.94 -33.77 13.49
N ALA A 22 -24.07 -33.60 12.79
CA ALA A 22 -24.19 -32.58 11.75
C ALA A 22 -24.00 -31.15 12.27
N LEU A 23 -24.46 -30.86 13.49
CA LEU A 23 -24.21 -29.56 14.14
C LEU A 23 -22.74 -29.39 14.52
N GLN A 24 -22.09 -30.43 15.04
CA GLN A 24 -20.65 -30.39 15.35
C GLN A 24 -19.82 -30.10 14.10
N MET A 25 -20.14 -30.73 12.97
CA MET A 25 -19.45 -30.44 11.70
C MET A 25 -19.63 -28.99 11.26
N LYS A 26 -20.85 -28.43 11.39
CA LYS A 26 -21.09 -27.02 11.07
C LYS A 26 -20.29 -26.07 11.96
N VAL A 27 -20.21 -26.37 13.26
CA VAL A 27 -19.40 -25.58 14.21
C VAL A 27 -17.91 -25.65 13.85
N ALA A 28 -17.40 -26.83 13.49
CA ALA A 28 -16.01 -26.99 13.06
C ALA A 28 -15.69 -26.12 11.84
N VAL A 29 -16.52 -26.17 10.79
CA VAL A 29 -16.36 -25.34 9.58
C VAL A 29 -16.40 -23.85 9.91
N GLN A 30 -17.30 -23.43 10.81
CA GLN A 30 -17.36 -22.03 11.23
C GLN A 30 -16.13 -21.61 12.01
N ASN A 31 -15.61 -22.46 12.89
CA ASN A 31 -14.39 -22.19 13.64
C ASN A 31 -13.19 -22.03 12.70
N GLU A 32 -13.03 -22.90 11.70
CA GLU A 32 -11.99 -22.77 10.67
C GLU A 32 -12.11 -21.45 9.90
N ARG A 33 -13.34 -21.02 9.58
CA ARG A 33 -13.57 -19.72 8.94
C ARG A 33 -13.22 -18.56 9.86
N ILE A 34 -13.56 -18.64 11.14
CA ILE A 34 -13.22 -17.61 12.14
C ILE A 34 -11.71 -17.50 12.28
N THR A 35 -10.99 -18.63 12.44
CA THR A 35 -9.53 -18.62 12.56
C THR A 35 -8.88 -18.02 11.31
N GLY A 36 -9.36 -18.37 10.11
CA GLY A 36 -8.86 -17.76 8.86
C GLY A 36 -9.09 -16.25 8.79
N LEU A 37 -10.26 -15.76 9.25
CA LEU A 37 -10.53 -14.32 9.32
C LEU A 37 -9.69 -13.61 10.38
N GLU A 38 -9.45 -14.25 11.54
CA GLU A 38 -8.60 -13.72 12.60
C GLU A 38 -7.15 -13.56 12.15
N GLU A 39 -6.62 -14.52 11.37
CA GLU A 39 -5.29 -14.43 10.76
C GLU A 39 -5.21 -13.25 9.78
N GLN A 40 -6.21 -13.07 8.91
CA GLN A 40 -6.28 -11.94 8.00
C GLN A 40 -6.32 -10.60 8.76
N MET A 41 -7.13 -10.52 9.82
CA MET A 41 -7.16 -9.33 10.68
C MET A 41 -5.81 -9.08 11.37
N ALA A 42 -5.11 -10.12 11.82
CA ALA A 42 -3.79 -9.99 12.43
C ALA A 42 -2.75 -9.43 11.45
N GLN A 43 -2.79 -9.84 10.18
CA GLN A 43 -1.92 -9.29 9.13
C GLN A 43 -2.23 -7.83 8.83
N LEU A 44 -3.51 -7.47 8.71
CA LEU A 44 -3.92 -6.07 8.49
C LEU A 44 -3.57 -5.18 9.71
N ARG A 45 -3.74 -5.71 10.93
CA ARG A 45 -3.38 -5.03 12.17
C ARG A 45 -1.87 -4.86 12.35
N ARG A 46 -1.05 -5.69 11.70
CA ARG A 46 0.40 -5.42 11.55
C ARG A 46 0.60 -4.25 10.59
N GLY A 47 0.12 -3.08 11.01
CA GLY A 47 0.51 -1.82 10.42
C GLY A 47 2.02 -1.72 10.52
N LYS A 48 2.71 -1.88 9.39
CA LYS A 48 4.14 -1.63 9.30
C LYS A 48 4.30 -0.16 9.68
N LYS A 49 4.77 0.09 10.90
CA LYS A 49 5.14 1.44 11.36
C LYS A 49 5.97 2.01 10.23
N ARG A 50 5.54 3.15 9.67
CA ARG A 50 6.27 3.83 8.60
C ARG A 50 7.73 3.84 9.03
N LYS A 51 8.61 3.26 8.21
CA LYS A 51 10.04 3.48 8.40
C LYS A 51 10.22 5.00 8.39
N ALA A 52 10.95 5.53 9.37
CA ALA A 52 11.22 6.95 9.42
C ALA A 52 11.79 7.35 8.06
N VAL A 53 11.07 8.20 7.34
CA VAL A 53 11.59 8.81 6.11
C VAL A 53 12.81 9.59 6.54
N PRO A 54 14.00 9.34 5.96
CA PRO A 54 15.18 10.12 6.29
C PRO A 54 14.85 11.60 6.17
N ASN A 55 15.08 12.38 7.23
CA ASN A 55 14.77 13.81 7.21
C ASN A 55 15.52 14.44 6.02
N PRO A 56 14.83 15.03 5.02
CA PRO A 56 15.48 15.61 3.85
C PRO A 56 16.47 16.72 4.24
N ASN A 57 16.18 17.43 5.35
CA ASN A 57 17.05 18.47 5.88
C ASN A 57 18.29 17.94 6.61
N ARG A 58 18.38 16.63 6.87
CA ARG A 58 19.55 16.03 7.52
C ARG A 58 20.83 16.26 6.73
N ARG A 59 20.74 16.31 5.39
CA ARG A 59 21.89 16.58 4.51
C ARG A 59 22.42 18.00 4.72
N PHE A 60 21.52 18.98 4.78
CA PHE A 60 21.90 20.38 4.98
C PHE A 60 22.43 20.66 6.38
N MET A 61 21.85 20.02 7.40
CA MET A 61 22.38 20.08 8.77
C MET A 61 23.80 19.51 8.87
N ALA A 62 24.04 18.33 8.27
CA ALA A 62 25.37 17.73 8.25
C ALA A 62 26.39 18.62 7.53
N LEU A 63 26.02 19.24 6.40
CA LEU A 63 26.89 20.17 5.68
C LEU A 63 27.19 21.44 6.50
N ALA A 64 26.18 22.00 7.17
CA ALA A 64 26.39 23.15 8.04
C ALA A 64 27.31 22.81 9.23
N GLU A 65 27.14 21.63 9.82
CA GLU A 65 27.99 21.10 10.89
C GLU A 65 29.44 20.89 10.42
N THR A 66 29.66 20.30 9.24
CA THR A 66 31.03 20.11 8.70
C THR A 66 31.71 21.44 8.39
N LEU A 67 30.96 22.40 7.84
CA LEU A 67 31.48 23.74 7.56
C LEU A 67 31.78 24.52 8.85
N ALA A 68 30.92 24.41 9.86
CA ALA A 68 31.13 25.03 11.18
C ALA A 68 32.30 24.38 11.95
N ALA A 69 32.52 23.07 11.77
CA ALA A 69 33.65 22.35 12.33
C ALA A 69 34.99 22.67 11.63
N GLY A 70 34.96 23.42 10.53
CA GLY A 70 36.16 23.76 9.74
C GLY A 70 36.79 22.56 9.05
N GLU A 71 36.04 21.47 8.88
CA GLU A 71 36.52 20.24 8.25
C GLU A 71 36.56 20.42 6.73
N ALA A 72 37.70 20.13 6.10
CA ALA A 72 37.88 20.33 4.66
C ALA A 72 36.90 19.43 3.88
N LEU A 73 36.06 20.04 3.03
CA LEU A 73 35.23 19.29 2.08
C LEU A 73 36.12 18.36 1.26
N PRO A 74 35.69 17.11 1.01
CA PRO A 74 36.47 16.20 0.17
C PRO A 74 36.71 16.86 -1.18
N ASP A 75 37.98 17.07 -1.50
CA ASP A 75 38.44 17.68 -2.76
C ASP A 75 37.81 16.95 -3.95
N SER A 76 36.83 17.57 -4.61
CA SER A 76 36.36 17.13 -5.93
C SER A 76 37.40 17.53 -6.97
N LYS A 77 38.55 16.86 -6.95
CA LYS A 77 39.62 17.02 -7.94
C LYS A 77 39.49 15.92 -8.98
N LYS A 78 39.39 16.37 -10.25
CA LYS A 78 39.65 15.67 -11.53
C LYS A 78 38.47 14.92 -12.17
N ALA A 79 37.72 15.66 -12.98
CA ALA A 79 37.20 15.17 -14.25
C ALA A 79 37.22 16.35 -15.24
N GLU A 80 38.44 16.75 -15.66
CA GLU A 80 38.61 17.51 -16.90
C GLU A 80 38.21 16.55 -18.02
N ILE A 81 37.03 16.78 -18.60
CA ILE A 81 36.60 16.12 -19.83
C ILE A 81 37.27 16.91 -20.94
N GLU A 82 38.33 16.33 -21.49
CA GLU A 82 38.94 16.75 -22.74
C GLU A 82 37.86 16.62 -23.83
N VAL A 83 37.36 17.76 -24.31
CA VAL A 83 36.44 17.81 -25.45
C VAL A 83 37.31 17.79 -26.69
N ASP A 84 37.57 16.60 -27.21
CA ASP A 84 38.18 16.42 -28.52
C ASP A 84 37.10 16.70 -29.58
N VAL A 85 37.26 17.80 -30.29
CA VAL A 85 36.40 18.19 -31.42
C VAL A 85 37.03 17.59 -32.66
N ASP A 86 36.66 16.34 -32.96
CA ASP A 86 36.90 15.77 -34.28
C ASP A 86 35.62 15.93 -35.12
N GLU A 87 35.80 16.63 -36.23
CA GLU A 87 34.82 16.84 -37.29
C GLU A 87 34.43 15.51 -37.97
N GLU A 88 33.22 15.51 -38.56
CA GLU A 88 32.63 14.45 -39.41
C GLU A 88 32.18 13.15 -38.70
N VAL A 89 30.86 13.03 -38.47
CA VAL A 89 30.01 12.12 -39.27
C VAL A 89 28.57 12.65 -39.25
N GLU A 90 28.16 13.28 -40.34
CA GLU A 90 26.75 13.36 -40.73
C GLU A 90 26.23 11.93 -40.90
N SER A 91 25.49 11.40 -39.91
CA SER A 91 24.75 10.15 -40.08
C SER A 91 23.27 10.35 -39.73
N MET A 92 22.54 10.55 -40.82
CA MET A 92 21.14 10.18 -41.06
C MET A 92 20.60 9.14 -40.07
N ILE A 93 19.77 9.57 -39.12
CA ILE A 93 18.86 8.67 -38.40
C ILE A 93 17.48 8.87 -39.01
N GLU A 94 17.27 8.22 -40.15
CA GLU A 94 15.94 7.80 -40.59
C GLU A 94 15.80 6.32 -40.18
N VAL A 95 15.06 6.07 -39.10
CA VAL A 95 14.51 4.74 -38.83
C VAL A 95 13.03 4.94 -38.58
N GLY A 96 12.25 4.71 -39.63
CA GLY A 96 10.80 4.68 -39.56
C GLY A 96 10.35 3.59 -38.60
N PHE A 97 9.62 3.98 -37.56
CA PHE A 97 8.83 3.06 -36.76
C PHE A 97 7.42 3.01 -37.34
N GLY A 98 7.29 2.26 -38.43
CA GLY A 98 6.02 1.66 -38.81
C GLY A 98 5.96 0.30 -38.13
N LEU A 99 5.02 0.11 -37.21
CA LEU A 99 4.03 -0.98 -37.24
C LEU A 99 2.99 -0.71 -36.17
N GLU A 100 1.75 -0.85 -36.60
CA GLU A 100 0.52 -0.73 -35.82
C GLU A 100 0.56 -1.70 -34.64
N ASP A 101 0.27 -1.19 -33.44
CA ASP A 101 -0.16 -2.01 -32.32
C ASP A 101 -1.53 -1.49 -31.90
N GLU A 102 -2.55 -2.30 -32.17
CA GLU A 102 -3.96 -2.07 -31.85
C GLU A 102 -4.13 -2.03 -30.33
N SER A 103 -3.85 -0.88 -29.71
CA SER A 103 -4.18 -0.67 -28.31
C SER A 103 -5.65 -0.29 -28.20
N GLU A 104 -6.47 -1.27 -27.81
CA GLU A 104 -7.90 -1.16 -27.51
C GLU A 104 -8.23 0.10 -26.69
N ASP A 105 -9.29 0.79 -27.12
CA ASP A 105 -9.86 1.99 -26.51
C ASP A 105 -10.22 1.77 -25.03
N PHE A 106 -9.28 2.06 -24.12
CA PHE A 106 -9.66 2.33 -22.75
C PHE A 106 -10.37 3.68 -22.73
N MET A 107 -11.70 3.64 -22.83
CA MET A 107 -12.59 4.76 -22.55
C MET A 107 -12.25 5.35 -21.18
N VAL A 108 -11.38 6.36 -21.17
CA VAL A 108 -11.12 7.20 -20.01
C VAL A 108 -12.42 7.96 -19.76
N VAL A 109 -13.24 7.45 -18.84
CA VAL A 109 -14.36 8.19 -18.27
C VAL A 109 -13.79 9.38 -17.52
N THR A 110 -13.67 10.50 -18.22
CA THR A 110 -13.31 11.82 -17.68
C THR A 110 -14.40 12.24 -16.70
N LYS A 111 -14.19 11.96 -15.41
CA LYS A 111 -15.04 12.47 -14.33
C LYS A 111 -14.77 13.97 -14.18
N HIS A 112 -15.70 14.79 -14.66
CA HIS A 112 -15.70 16.23 -14.51
C HIS A 112 -15.92 16.62 -13.04
N TYR A 113 -14.84 16.84 -12.28
CA TYR A 113 -14.90 17.36 -10.92
C TYR A 113 -15.11 18.88 -10.95
N GLN A 114 -16.32 19.35 -10.64
CA GLN A 114 -16.56 20.77 -10.38
C GLN A 114 -16.08 21.12 -8.98
N ARG A 115 -14.98 21.87 -8.89
CA ARG A 115 -14.47 22.41 -7.64
C ARG A 115 -15.29 23.64 -7.26
N THR A 116 -16.17 23.51 -6.26
CA THR A 116 -16.84 24.65 -5.66
C THR A 116 -15.85 25.37 -4.73
N ARG A 117 -15.41 26.58 -5.12
CA ARG A 117 -14.75 27.51 -4.20
C ARG A 117 -15.84 28.14 -3.32
N SER A 118 -15.98 27.69 -2.07
CA SER A 118 -16.54 28.55 -1.03
C SER A 118 -15.38 29.09 -0.20
N VAL A 119 -15.04 30.34 -0.47
CA VAL A 119 -14.24 31.17 0.42
C VAL A 119 -15.20 31.59 1.53
N GLN A 120 -15.00 31.08 2.74
CA GLN A 120 -15.68 31.63 3.90
C GLN A 120 -14.68 32.52 4.65
N GLU A 121 -14.93 33.83 4.55
CA GLU A 121 -14.24 34.87 5.30
C GLU A 121 -14.48 34.65 6.79
N VAL A 122 -13.41 34.41 7.55
CA VAL A 122 -13.48 34.49 9.01
C VAL A 122 -13.37 35.97 9.37
N LYS A 123 -14.50 36.56 9.76
CA LYS A 123 -14.59 37.90 10.30
C LYS A 123 -13.83 37.97 11.61
N ASN A 124 -12.71 38.68 11.63
CA ASN A 124 -12.01 39.06 12.85
C ASN A 124 -12.90 40.04 13.63
N HIS A 125 -13.14 39.75 14.90
CA HIS A 125 -13.58 40.75 15.87
C HIS A 125 -12.55 40.81 16.99
N ALA A 126 -11.83 41.93 17.01
CA ALA A 126 -10.96 42.35 18.09
C ALA A 126 -11.76 43.28 19.01
N GLU A 127 -12.01 42.85 20.25
CA GLU A 127 -12.42 43.71 21.37
C GLU A 127 -11.69 43.13 22.61
N SER A 128 -10.55 43.69 23.04
CA SER A 128 -10.38 44.86 23.92
C SER A 128 -11.06 44.72 25.30
N LYS A 129 -10.23 44.42 26.32
CA LYS A 129 -10.30 44.84 27.75
C LYS A 129 -11.56 44.40 28.52
N ILE A 130 -11.45 43.78 29.69
CA ILE A 130 -10.91 44.29 30.96
C ILE A 130 -10.32 43.13 31.77
#